data_AF-A0A8S9BU19-F1
#
_entry.id   AF-A0A8S9BU19-F1
#
_cell.length_a   1.000
_cell.length_b   1.000
_cell.length_c   1.000
_cell.angle_alpha   90.00
_cell.angle_beta   90.00
_cell.angle_gamma   90.00
#
_symmetry.space_group_name_H-M   'P 1'
#
loop_
_entity.id
_entity.type
_entity.pdbx_description
1 polymer ?
#
loop_
_entity_poly.entity_id
_entity_poly.type
_entity_poly.pdbx_seq_one_letter_code
_entity_poly.pdbx_strand_id
1 'polypeptide(L)'
;MASESKRPLVKGPLLPPQSQSHSLSYTQKPASKNEVLVAKGKKKIVPVAEFNSRAVPQPFLDPSIIQKRIQAEKQWKEGQERRGKLEESSRSH
;
A
#
# COMPACT_ATOMS: atom_id res chain seq x y z
N MET A 1 33.39 13.82 45.97
CA MET A 1 33.56 14.87 44.94
C MET A 1 32.98 14.34 43.64
N ALA A 2 31.88 14.92 43.15
CA ALA A 2 31.25 14.47 41.92
C ALA A 2 32.15 14.85 40.74
N SER A 3 32.63 13.87 39.97
CA SER A 3 33.44 14.08 38.77
C SER A 3 32.63 14.82 37.72
N GLU A 4 33.18 15.88 37.14
CA GLU A 4 32.56 16.64 36.07
C GLU A 4 32.28 15.74 34.85
N SER A 5 31.04 15.79 34.36
CA SER A 5 30.59 15.05 33.17
C SER A 5 31.33 15.56 31.93
N LYS A 6 31.94 14.64 31.16
CA LYS A 6 32.61 14.94 29.87
C LYS A 6 31.70 15.62 28.83
N ARG A 7 30.39 15.65 29.06
CA ARG A 7 29.41 16.33 28.21
C ARG A 7 28.61 17.31 29.08
N PRO A 8 28.91 18.62 29.05
CA PRO A 8 28.11 19.60 29.78
C PRO A 8 26.69 19.61 29.21
N LEU A 9 25.70 19.64 30.09
CA LEU A 9 24.30 19.79 29.68
C LEU A 9 24.10 21.18 29.10
N VAL A 10 23.71 21.26 27.83
CA VAL A 10 23.36 22.53 27.19
C VAL A 10 22.00 22.98 27.75
N LYS A 11 22.00 24.09 28.47
CA LYS A 11 20.78 24.74 28.96
C LYS A 11 20.35 25.82 27.98
N GLY A 12 19.09 25.80 27.55
CA GLY A 12 18.53 26.78 26.64
C GLY A 12 17.40 26.21 25.77
N PRO A 13 16.72 27.05 24.99
CA PRO A 13 15.75 26.59 24.01
C PRO A 13 16.42 25.66 22.99
N LEU A 14 15.70 24.63 22.56
CA LEU A 14 16.19 23.68 21.57
C LEU A 14 16.48 24.40 20.25
N LEU A 15 17.66 24.18 19.69
CA LEU A 15 18.00 24.67 18.36
C LEU A 15 17.33 23.78 17.30
N PRO A 16 16.91 24.38 16.16
CA PRO A 16 16.43 23.60 15.04
C PRO A 16 17.54 22.66 14.53
N PRO A 17 17.17 21.48 14.00
CA PRO A 17 18.13 20.56 13.42
C PRO A 17 18.88 21.23 12.27
N GLN A 18 20.20 21.09 12.24
CA GLN A 18 21.03 21.60 11.15
C GLN A 18 20.80 20.75 9.90
N SER A 19 20.46 21.40 8.78
CA SER A 19 20.38 20.73 7.49
C SER A 19 21.77 20.24 7.08
N GLN A 20 21.97 18.92 7.04
CA GLN A 20 23.20 18.35 6.50
C GLN A 20 23.18 18.51 4.97
N SER A 21 24.15 19.24 4.42
CA SER A 21 24.26 19.49 2.96
C SER A 21 24.42 18.20 2.14
N HIS A 22 24.88 17.12 2.78
CA HIS A 22 25.16 15.83 2.15
C HIS A 22 24.60 14.68 3.00
N SER A 23 23.30 14.72 3.29
CA SER A 23 22.63 13.50 3.75
C SER A 23 22.69 12.47 2.62
N LEU A 24 23.36 11.34 2.86
CA LEU A 24 23.32 10.17 1.99
C LEU A 24 21.87 9.69 1.96
N SER A 25 21.10 10.16 0.97
CA SER A 25 19.75 9.68 0.77
C SER A 25 19.86 8.22 0.31
N TYR A 26 19.14 7.31 0.96
CA TYR A 26 18.96 5.93 0.50
C TYR A 26 18.16 5.84 -0.81
N THR A 27 17.71 6.97 -1.33
CA THR A 27 16.93 7.04 -2.56
C THR A 27 17.81 6.65 -3.75
N GLN A 28 17.57 5.47 -4.28
CA GLN A 28 18.15 5.02 -5.55
C GLN A 28 17.56 5.86 -6.69
N LYS A 29 18.42 6.38 -7.57
CA LYS A 29 17.96 7.08 -8.77
C LYS A 29 17.32 6.06 -9.73
N PRO A 30 16.25 6.44 -10.46
CA PRO A 30 15.68 5.59 -11.49
C PRO A 30 16.75 5.21 -12.52
N ALA A 31 16.80 3.93 -12.88
CA ALA A 31 17.63 3.37 -13.93
C ALA A 31 17.17 3.80 -15.33
N SER A 32 15.91 4.19 -15.51
CA SER A 32 15.41 4.69 -16.81
C SER A 32 14.37 5.82 -16.67
N LYS A 33 14.22 6.60 -17.74
CA LYS A 33 13.27 7.75 -17.79
C LYS A 33 11.80 7.35 -17.62
N ASN A 34 11.45 6.09 -17.90
CA ASN A 34 10.06 5.59 -17.87
C ASN A 34 9.80 4.64 -16.68
N GLU A 35 10.77 4.42 -15.81
CA GLU A 35 10.63 3.54 -14.64
C GLU A 35 9.56 4.05 -13.67
N VAL A 36 9.46 5.38 -13.52
CA VAL A 36 8.46 6.01 -12.66
C VAL A 36 7.38 6.64 -13.52
N LEU A 37 6.27 5.92 -13.69
CA LEU A 37 5.09 6.44 -14.37
C LEU A 37 4.32 7.37 -13.42
N VAL A 38 4.57 8.68 -13.53
CA VAL A 38 3.71 9.68 -12.89
C VAL A 38 2.45 9.81 -13.74
N ALA A 39 1.33 9.26 -13.28
CA ALA A 39 0.05 9.35 -13.97
C ALA A 39 -0.36 10.83 -14.17
N LYS A 40 -0.16 11.35 -15.40
CA LYS A 40 -0.69 12.64 -15.86
C LYS A 40 -2.13 12.46 -16.32
N GLY A 41 -3.03 12.18 -15.39
CA GLY A 41 -4.47 12.12 -15.65
C GLY A 41 -5.24 12.85 -14.56
N LYS A 42 -6.50 13.24 -14.83
CA LYS A 42 -7.43 13.70 -13.79
C LYS A 42 -7.47 12.61 -12.72
N LYS A 43 -6.76 12.84 -11.61
CA LYS A 43 -6.71 11.90 -10.49
C LYS A 43 -8.15 11.72 -10.05
N LYS A 44 -8.70 10.49 -10.18
CA LYS A 44 -9.79 10.10 -9.28
C LYS A 44 -9.23 10.40 -7.89
N ILE A 45 -9.90 11.27 -7.13
CA ILE A 45 -9.47 11.59 -5.77
C ILE A 45 -9.47 10.25 -5.04
N VAL A 46 -8.28 9.66 -4.89
CA VAL A 46 -8.11 8.48 -4.08
C VAL A 46 -8.27 9.00 -2.66
N PRO A 47 -9.31 8.59 -1.92
CA PRO A 47 -9.48 9.05 -0.56
C PRO A 47 -8.19 8.72 0.20
N VAL A 48 -7.53 9.77 0.68
CA VAL A 48 -6.34 9.63 1.50
C VAL A 48 -6.82 8.99 2.80
N ALA A 49 -6.33 7.78 3.08
CA ALA A 49 -6.60 7.14 4.35
C ALA A 49 -5.84 7.91 5.44
N GLU A 50 -6.56 8.74 6.19
CA GLU A 50 -6.00 9.42 7.36
C GLU A 50 -5.67 8.38 8.44
N PHE A 51 -4.44 8.42 8.95
CA PHE A 51 -4.01 7.53 10.02
C PHE A 51 -4.71 7.93 11.32
N ASN A 52 -5.72 7.15 11.71
CA ASN A 52 -6.47 7.36 12.94
C ASN A 52 -6.07 6.31 13.99
N SER A 53 -5.51 6.75 15.12
CA SER A 53 -5.10 5.87 16.23
C SER A 53 -6.25 5.17 16.94
N ARG A 54 -7.50 5.60 16.69
CA ARG A 54 -8.73 4.97 17.18
C ARG A 54 -9.38 4.07 16.13
N ALA A 55 -8.82 3.96 14.93
CA ALA A 55 -9.35 3.06 13.92
C ALA A 55 -9.18 1.61 14.39
N VAL A 56 -10.24 0.82 14.26
CA VAL A 56 -10.17 -0.62 14.50
C VAL A 56 -9.21 -1.19 13.45
N PRO A 57 -8.10 -1.85 13.86
CA PRO A 57 -7.20 -2.47 12.91
C PRO A 57 -8.00 -3.48 12.09
N GLN A 58 -8.00 -3.32 10.76
CA GLN A 58 -8.56 -4.35 9.90
C GLN A 58 -7.71 -5.60 10.11
N PRO A 59 -8.33 -6.75 10.42
CA PRO A 59 -7.58 -7.99 10.52
C PRO A 59 -6.85 -8.21 9.20
N PHE A 60 -5.61 -8.71 9.28
CA PHE A 60 -4.88 -9.12 8.10
C PHE A 60 -5.76 -10.05 7.29
N LEU A 61 -5.94 -9.73 6.01
CA LEU A 61 -6.59 -10.64 5.09
C LEU A 61 -5.84 -11.97 5.14
N ASP A 62 -6.57 -13.06 5.39
CA ASP A 62 -6.07 -14.43 5.28
C ASP A 62 -5.24 -14.53 3.98
N PRO A 63 -3.96 -14.95 4.04
CA PRO A 63 -3.10 -15.00 2.85
C PRO A 63 -3.67 -15.88 1.74
N SER A 64 -4.57 -16.81 2.07
CA SER A 64 -5.29 -17.64 1.10
C SER A 64 -6.49 -16.95 0.42
N ILE A 65 -6.88 -15.75 0.83
CA ILE A 65 -8.07 -15.05 0.30
C ILE A 65 -8.02 -14.85 -1.22
N ILE A 66 -6.83 -14.58 -1.76
CA ILE A 66 -6.65 -14.37 -3.21
C ILE A 66 -6.89 -15.68 -3.95
N GLN A 67 -6.36 -16.79 -3.43
CA GLN A 67 -6.56 -18.11 -4.01
C GLN A 67 -8.03 -18.54 -3.94
N LYS A 68 -8.70 -18.31 -2.80
CA LYS A 68 -10.13 -18.57 -2.62
C LYS A 68 -10.99 -17.77 -3.62
N ARG A 69 -10.67 -16.49 -3.85
CA ARG A 69 -11.36 -15.66 -4.85
C ARG A 69 -11.18 -16.19 -6.26
N ILE A 70 -9.96 -16.59 -6.63
CA ILE A 70 -9.67 -17.16 -7.96
C ILE A 70 -10.48 -18.44 -8.18
N GLN A 71 -10.55 -19.33 -7.17
CA GLN A 71 -11.34 -20.57 -7.26
C GLN A 71 -12.84 -20.29 -7.37
N ALA A 72 -13.36 -19.37 -6.56
CA ALA A 72 -14.77 -18.99 -6.60
C ALA A 72 -15.16 -18.38 -7.96
N GLU A 73 -14.31 -17.54 -8.55
CA GLU A 73 -14.55 -16.97 -9.88
C GLU A 73 -14.57 -18.04 -10.98
N LYS A 74 -13.67 -19.04 -10.90
CA LYS A 74 -13.67 -20.18 -11.83
C LYS A 74 -14.96 -20.99 -11.73
N GLN A 75 -15.40 -21.34 -10.52
CA GLN A 75 -16.64 -22.08 -10.32
C GLN A 75 -17.87 -21.29 -10.77
N TRP A 76 -17.88 -19.97 -10.54
CA TRP A 76 -18.95 -19.10 -11.03
C TRP A 76 -19.03 -19.11 -12.55
N LYS A 77 -17.90 -18.96 -13.25
CA LYS A 77 -17.84 -19.02 -14.73
C LYS A 77 -18.30 -20.37 -15.27
N GLU A 78 -17.83 -21.46 -14.69
CA GLU A 78 -18.24 -22.82 -15.11
C GLU A 78 -19.74 -23.05 -14.88
N GLY A 79 -20.29 -22.55 -13.76
CA GLY A 79 -21.73 -22.61 -13.50
C GLY A 79 -22.56 -21.80 -14.49
N GLN A 80 -22.06 -20.63 -14.92
CA GLN A 80 -22.70 -19.81 -15.94
C GLN A 80 -22.69 -20.49 -17.31
N GLU A 81 -21.57 -21.11 -17.71
CA GLU A 81 -21.48 -21.86 -18.97
C GLU A 81 -22.43 -23.06 -19.01
N ARG A 82 -22.54 -23.80 -17.89
CA ARG A 82 -23.50 -24.91 -17.77
C ARG A 82 -24.95 -24.45 -17.88
N ARG A 83 -25.30 -23.33 -17.24
CA ARG A 83 -26.65 -22.73 -17.36
C ARG A 83 -26.92 -22.24 -18.78
N GLY A 84 -25.95 -21.60 -19.44
CA GLY A 84 -26.06 -21.17 -20.83
C GLY A 84 -26.34 -22.33 -21.79
N LYS A 85 -25.62 -23.45 -21.65
CA LYS A 85 -25.84 -24.65 -22.47
C LYS A 85 -27.21 -25.31 -22.24
N LEU A 86 -27.70 -25.32 -21.00
CA LEU A 86 -29.03 -25.84 -20.67
C LEU A 86 -30.16 -24.98 -21.29
N GLU A 87 -30.00 -23.66 -21.25
CA GLU A 87 -30.94 -22.70 -21.87
C GLU A 87 -30.94 -22.79 -23.41
N GLU A 88 -29.77 -22.94 -24.05
CA GLU A 88 -29.66 -23.16 -25.51
C GLU A 88 -30.28 -24.50 -25.95
N SER A 89 -30.07 -25.57 -25.17
CA SER A 89 -30.67 -26.88 -25.46
C SER A 89 -32.19 -26.91 -25.23
N SER A 90 -32.74 -25.97 -24.45
CA SER A 90 -34.18 -25.85 -24.19
C SER A 90 -34.91 -24.96 -25.20
N ARG A 91 -34.20 -24.10 -25.94
CA ARG A 91 -34.74 -23.22 -26.99
C ARG A 91 -34.72 -23.84 -28.39
N SER A 92 -34.07 -24.98 -28.56
CA SER A 92 -33.90 -25.67 -29.84
C SER A 92 -34.85 -26.86 -30.04
N HIS A 93 -35.89 -26.97 -29.20
CA HIS A 93 -37.01 -27.91 -29.34
C HIS A 93 -38.33 -27.18 -29.60
#